data_AF-A0AAU8FJA6-F1
#
_entry.id   AF-A0AAU8FJA6-F1
#
_cell.length_a   1.000
_cell.length_b   1.000
_cell.length_c   1.000
_cell.angle_alpha   90.00
_cell.angle_beta   90.00
_cell.angle_gamma   90.00
#
_symmetry.space_group_name_H-M   'P 1'
#
loop_
_entity.id
_entity.type
_entity.pdbx_description
1 polymer ?
#
loop_
_entity_poly.entity_id
_entity_poly.type
_entity_poly.pdbx_seq_one_letter_code
_entity_poly.pdbx_strand_id
1 'polypeptide(L)'
;MAKSCHGFTRSGLSTVFFAPKPPVEQAHFYHQKWNTWRWRLLFRFFFSKYVMGRYGRDPEFQKQVRGSVSKFIFEKAAGQLASVAAQDNFILRYTLTGGFDRLLPHYLQKENYGMIRRNLDRLHLQEGYAQAAIGRYGRFHCMNLSDIFEYMDPELFAKTALRLIDGTEPGGRLAYWNLMVPRRISEILPEAVTCNQAEAARLTAIDRGFFYKEFIIDTVK
;
A
#
# COMPACT_ATOMS: atom_id res chain seq x y z
N MET A 1 -8.19 5.86 -10.60
CA MET A 1 -7.89 6.99 -9.70
C MET A 1 -7.18 8.14 -10.42
N ALA A 2 -6.04 7.90 -11.11
CA ALA A 2 -5.27 8.95 -11.80
C ALA A 2 -6.07 9.80 -12.81
N LYS A 3 -6.94 9.18 -13.64
CA LYS A 3 -7.79 9.91 -14.60
C LYS A 3 -8.87 10.78 -13.93
N SER A 4 -9.33 10.41 -12.73
CA SER A 4 -10.40 11.13 -12.02
C SER A 4 -9.88 12.30 -11.18
N CYS A 5 -8.62 12.27 -10.74
CA CYS A 5 -7.99 13.35 -9.97
C CYS A 5 -7.44 14.48 -10.86
N HIS A 6 -7.14 14.19 -12.14
CA HIS A 6 -6.53 15.12 -13.09
C HIS A 6 -7.33 16.41 -13.32
N GLY A 7 -8.67 16.36 -13.16
CA GLY A 7 -9.55 17.54 -13.30
C GLY A 7 -9.68 18.40 -12.04
N PHE A 8 -9.10 18.00 -10.91
CA PHE A 8 -9.31 18.64 -9.60
C PHE A 8 -8.10 19.42 -9.08
N THR A 9 -6.92 19.20 -9.65
CA THR A 9 -5.72 19.99 -9.36
C THR A 9 -5.61 21.10 -10.42
N ARG A 10 -5.73 22.36 -10.01
CA ARG A 10 -5.32 23.47 -10.89
C ARG A 10 -3.83 23.23 -11.21
N SER A 11 -3.43 23.33 -12.48
CA SER A 11 -2.09 22.95 -12.95
C SER A 11 -0.93 23.57 -12.15
N GLY A 12 -1.13 24.74 -11.52
CA GLY A 12 -0.13 25.35 -10.63
C GLY A 12 -0.12 24.85 -9.17
N LEU A 13 -1.23 24.32 -8.65
CA LEU A 13 -1.35 23.93 -7.24
C LEU A 13 -0.54 22.65 -6.95
N SER A 14 -0.51 21.70 -7.89
CA SER A 14 0.29 20.48 -7.78
C SER A 14 1.79 20.78 -7.83
N THR A 15 2.23 21.72 -8.68
CA THR A 15 3.63 22.15 -8.75
C THR A 15 4.10 22.71 -7.40
N VAL A 16 3.33 23.62 -6.80
CA VAL A 16 3.67 24.18 -5.48
C VAL A 16 3.57 23.11 -4.38
N PHE A 17 2.58 22.21 -4.46
CA PHE A 17 2.40 21.12 -3.51
C PHE A 17 3.63 20.22 -3.42
N PHE A 18 4.25 19.89 -4.56
CA PHE A 18 5.41 19.00 -4.60
C PHE A 18 6.77 19.72 -4.55
N ALA A 19 6.81 21.05 -4.59
CA ALA A 19 8.05 21.79 -4.48
C ALA A 19 8.75 21.52 -3.12
N PRO A 20 10.10 21.42 -3.08
CA PRO A 20 10.85 21.30 -1.85
C PRO A 20 10.51 22.41 -0.86
N LYS A 21 10.08 22.05 0.35
CA LYS A 21 9.80 23.02 1.42
C LYS A 21 9.84 22.38 2.81
N PRO A 22 10.12 23.15 3.88
CA PRO A 22 10.22 22.64 5.24
C PRO A 22 8.89 22.04 5.76
N PRO A 23 8.93 21.18 6.81
CA PRO A 23 7.74 20.54 7.36
C PRO A 23 6.61 21.48 7.74
N VAL A 24 6.92 22.60 8.41
CA VAL A 24 5.92 23.61 8.82
C VAL A 24 5.23 24.20 7.60
N GLU A 25 5.98 24.50 6.54
CA GLU A 25 5.43 25.10 5.32
C GLU A 25 4.56 24.09 4.53
N GLN A 26 4.99 22.82 4.46
CA GLN A 26 4.20 21.76 3.83
C GLN A 26 2.87 21.55 4.57
N ALA A 27 2.90 21.48 5.90
CA ALA A 27 1.70 21.34 6.71
C ALA A 27 0.78 22.56 6.52
N HIS A 28 1.33 23.78 6.59
CA HIS A 28 0.58 25.01 6.36
C HIS A 28 -0.06 25.05 4.96
N PHE A 29 0.69 24.66 3.92
CA PHE A 29 0.17 24.57 2.56
C PHE A 29 -0.99 23.57 2.46
N TYR A 30 -0.85 22.39 3.07
CA TYR A 30 -1.92 21.41 3.10
C TYR A 30 -3.17 21.98 3.76
N HIS A 31 -3.06 22.57 4.95
CA HIS A 31 -4.21 23.06 5.70
C HIS A 31 -4.88 24.28 5.06
N GLN A 32 -4.11 25.23 4.53
CA GLN A 32 -4.63 26.51 4.05
C GLN A 32 -4.94 26.55 2.56
N LYS A 33 -4.26 25.73 1.74
CA LYS A 33 -4.36 25.81 0.27
C LYS A 33 -4.94 24.53 -0.34
N TRP A 34 -4.65 23.36 0.23
CA TRP A 34 -5.05 22.07 -0.34
C TRP A 34 -6.38 21.53 0.24
N ASN A 35 -6.50 21.48 1.57
CA ASN A 35 -7.60 20.85 2.31
C ASN A 35 -8.89 21.68 2.31
N THR A 36 -9.39 21.97 1.11
CA THR A 36 -10.61 22.74 0.87
C THR A 36 -11.87 21.90 1.03
N TRP A 37 -13.04 22.54 1.12
CA TRP A 37 -14.33 21.82 1.13
C TRP A 37 -14.54 20.99 -0.15
N ARG A 38 -14.08 21.48 -1.31
CA ARG A 38 -14.13 20.76 -2.59
C ARG A 38 -13.30 19.49 -2.55
N TRP A 39 -12.09 19.56 -1.99
CA TRP A 39 -11.21 18.41 -1.77
C TRP A 39 -11.86 17.35 -0.86
N ARG A 40 -12.42 17.79 0.27
CA ARG A 40 -13.13 16.91 1.22
C ARG A 40 -14.33 16.24 0.59
N LEU A 41 -15.13 16.98 -0.19
CA LEU A 41 -16.28 16.44 -0.91
C LEU A 41 -15.88 15.42 -1.98
N LEU A 42 -14.81 15.70 -2.73
CA LEU A 42 -14.26 14.75 -3.71
C LEU A 42 -13.90 13.43 -3.04
N PHE A 43 -13.14 13.46 -1.94
CA PHE A 43 -12.79 12.26 -1.19
C PHE A 43 -14.02 11.51 -0.69
N ARG A 44 -14.99 12.23 -0.12
CA ARG A 44 -16.21 11.63 0.40
C ARG A 44 -17.05 10.96 -0.68
N PHE A 45 -17.15 11.57 -1.86
CA PHE A 45 -17.90 10.98 -2.99
C PHE A 45 -17.15 9.80 -3.60
N PHE A 46 -15.86 9.96 -3.91
CA PHE A 46 -15.06 8.93 -4.57
C PHE A 46 -14.93 7.68 -3.70
N PHE A 47 -14.67 7.83 -2.41
CA PHE A 47 -14.58 6.71 -1.46
C PHE A 47 -15.90 6.38 -0.77
N SER A 48 -17.03 6.86 -1.29
CA SER A 48 -18.34 6.45 -0.81
C SER A 48 -18.55 4.95 -1.08
N LYS A 49 -19.33 4.28 -0.22
CA LYS A 49 -19.69 2.86 -0.41
C LYS A 49 -20.31 2.60 -1.79
N TYR A 50 -21.12 3.55 -2.29
CA TYR A 50 -21.76 3.45 -3.60
C TYR A 50 -20.74 3.45 -4.75
N VAL A 51 -19.85 4.44 -4.82
CA VAL A 51 -18.85 4.53 -5.90
C VAL A 51 -17.85 3.38 -5.81
N MET A 52 -17.41 3.03 -4.60
CA MET A 52 -16.49 1.91 -4.38
C MET A 52 -17.11 0.55 -4.71
N GLY A 53 -18.38 0.33 -4.37
CA GLY A 53 -19.08 -0.91 -4.71
C GLY A 53 -19.38 -1.07 -6.19
N ARG A 54 -19.53 0.04 -6.94
CA ARG A 54 -19.83 -0.01 -8.38
C ARG A 54 -18.59 0.01 -9.28
N TYR A 55 -17.52 0.67 -8.87
CA TYR A 55 -16.35 0.94 -9.72
C TYR A 55 -14.99 0.75 -9.03
N GLY A 56 -14.98 0.45 -7.73
CA GLY A 56 -13.76 0.49 -6.92
C GLY A 56 -13.22 -0.88 -6.57
N ARG A 57 -13.92 -1.58 -5.68
CA ARG A 57 -13.42 -2.80 -5.04
C ARG A 57 -14.44 -3.92 -5.05
N ASP A 58 -13.90 -5.13 -5.03
CA ASP A 58 -14.65 -6.34 -4.82
C ASP A 58 -15.54 -6.22 -3.56
N PRO A 59 -16.84 -6.57 -3.63
CA PRO A 59 -17.77 -6.55 -2.50
C PRO A 59 -17.25 -7.32 -1.26
N GLU A 60 -16.45 -8.36 -1.42
CA GLU A 60 -15.87 -9.13 -0.30
C GLU A 60 -15.02 -8.25 0.63
N PHE A 61 -14.33 -7.24 0.09
CA PHE A 61 -13.58 -6.27 0.90
C PHE A 61 -14.49 -5.56 1.91
N GLN A 62 -15.72 -5.21 1.51
CA GLN A 62 -16.63 -4.45 2.36
C GLN A 62 -17.19 -5.28 3.52
N LYS A 63 -17.19 -6.62 3.41
CA LYS A 63 -17.70 -7.51 4.46
C LYS A 63 -16.83 -7.50 5.72
N GLN A 64 -15.53 -7.30 5.56
CA GLN A 64 -14.57 -7.39 6.67
C GLN A 64 -14.26 -6.01 7.29
N VAL A 65 -14.47 -4.92 6.54
CA VAL A 65 -14.17 -3.56 7.02
C VAL A 65 -15.19 -3.08 8.05
N ARG A 66 -14.67 -2.60 9.19
CA ARG A 66 -15.45 -1.86 10.19
C ARG A 66 -15.18 -0.35 10.06
N GLY A 67 -16.22 0.47 10.22
CA GLY A 67 -16.13 1.92 10.17
C GLY A 67 -16.22 2.52 8.77
N SER A 68 -15.80 3.79 8.63
CA SER A 68 -15.89 4.53 7.38
C SER A 68 -14.59 4.46 6.58
N VAL A 69 -14.61 3.74 5.45
CA VAL A 69 -13.51 3.67 4.47
C VAL A 69 -13.09 5.06 4.01
N SER A 70 -14.05 5.91 3.65
CA SER A 70 -13.77 7.28 3.19
C SER A 70 -13.05 8.11 4.24
N LYS A 71 -13.48 8.02 5.51
CA LYS A 71 -12.85 8.76 6.61
C LYS A 71 -11.43 8.27 6.85
N PHE A 72 -11.25 6.95 6.92
CA PHE A 72 -9.94 6.34 7.14
C PHE A 72 -8.93 6.72 6.05
N ILE A 73 -9.30 6.52 4.77
CA ILE A 73 -8.40 6.84 3.65
C ILE A 73 -8.13 8.34 3.61
N PHE A 74 -9.12 9.19 3.90
CA PHE A 74 -8.93 10.64 3.97
C PHE A 74 -7.93 11.03 5.06
N GLU A 75 -8.04 10.47 6.27
CA GLU A 75 -7.12 10.76 7.39
C GLU A 75 -5.70 10.28 7.09
N LYS A 76 -5.54 9.08 6.53
CA LYS A 76 -4.25 8.55 6.10
C LYS A 76 -3.60 9.42 5.01
N ALA A 77 -4.37 9.76 3.98
CA ALA A 77 -3.90 10.65 2.92
C ALA A 77 -3.56 12.04 3.46
N ALA A 78 -4.38 12.58 4.38
CA ALA A 78 -4.14 13.89 5.01
C ALA A 78 -2.78 13.95 5.73
N GLY A 79 -2.46 12.93 6.52
CA GLY A 79 -1.18 12.86 7.22
C GLY A 79 0.02 12.88 6.27
N GLN A 80 -0.06 12.12 5.17
CA GLN A 80 0.98 12.10 4.16
C GLN A 80 1.06 13.41 3.37
N LEU A 81 -0.07 13.98 2.94
CA LEU A 81 -0.13 15.23 2.20
C LEU A 81 0.39 16.44 3.01
N ALA A 82 0.24 16.40 4.34
CA ALA A 82 0.76 17.42 5.25
C ALA A 82 2.26 17.24 5.57
N SER A 83 2.88 16.12 5.17
CA SER A 83 4.28 15.79 5.46
C SER A 83 5.18 16.05 4.25
N VAL A 84 6.46 16.38 4.50
CA VAL A 84 7.49 16.49 3.46
C VAL A 84 7.69 15.17 2.69
N ALA A 85 7.29 14.04 3.27
CA ALA A 85 7.29 12.74 2.58
C ALA A 85 6.46 12.76 1.29
N ALA A 86 5.43 13.61 1.19
CA ALA A 86 4.66 13.80 -0.05
C ALA A 86 5.51 14.31 -1.22
N GLN A 87 6.58 15.07 -0.94
CA GLN A 87 7.43 15.69 -1.97
C GLN A 87 8.26 14.61 -2.71
N ASP A 88 8.63 13.52 -2.03
CA ASP A 88 9.40 12.36 -2.55
C ASP A 88 8.52 11.09 -2.75
N ASN A 89 7.21 11.26 -2.92
CA ASN A 89 6.30 10.13 -3.12
C ASN A 89 5.85 10.02 -4.58
N PHE A 90 6.50 9.13 -5.36
CA PHE A 90 6.16 8.90 -6.77
C PHE A 90 4.74 8.36 -6.98
N ILE A 91 4.21 7.59 -6.02
CA ILE A 91 2.86 7.03 -6.08
C ILE A 91 1.84 8.16 -5.96
N LEU A 92 2.04 9.03 -4.96
CA LEU A 92 1.19 10.20 -4.74
C LEU A 92 1.25 11.16 -5.93
N ARG A 93 2.45 11.43 -6.46
CA ARG A 93 2.64 12.26 -7.66
C ARG A 93 1.84 11.73 -8.83
N TYR A 94 2.05 10.46 -9.20
CA TYR A 94 1.32 9.84 -10.30
C TYR A 94 -0.20 9.86 -10.08
N THR A 95 -0.64 9.65 -8.83
CA THR A 95 -2.07 9.69 -8.48
C THR A 95 -2.69 11.07 -8.72
N LEU A 96 -1.96 12.15 -8.43
CA LEU A 96 -2.46 13.53 -8.51
C LEU A 96 -2.23 14.21 -9.86
N THR A 97 -1.16 13.85 -10.57
CA THR A 97 -0.73 14.53 -11.80
C THR A 97 -0.75 13.62 -13.03
N GLY A 98 -1.08 12.32 -12.87
CA GLY A 98 -1.04 11.34 -13.96
C GLY A 98 0.34 11.02 -14.51
N GLY A 99 1.42 11.50 -13.89
CA GLY A 99 2.80 11.28 -14.31
C GLY A 99 3.78 11.32 -13.13
N PHE A 100 5.02 10.89 -13.38
CA PHE A 100 6.07 10.85 -12.35
C PHE A 100 6.99 12.08 -12.36
N ASP A 101 6.92 12.92 -13.39
CA ASP A 101 7.91 13.96 -13.68
C ASP A 101 9.33 13.36 -13.65
N ARG A 102 10.21 13.89 -12.78
CA ARG A 102 11.57 13.37 -12.56
C ARG A 102 11.66 12.32 -11.44
N LEU A 103 10.59 12.10 -10.68
CA LEU A 103 10.56 11.20 -9.53
C LEU A 103 10.12 9.80 -9.97
N LEU A 104 10.99 9.12 -10.71
CA LEU A 104 10.68 7.82 -11.30
C LEU A 104 10.79 6.69 -10.26
N PRO A 105 9.85 5.72 -10.24
CA PRO A 105 10.04 4.47 -9.50
C PRO A 105 11.26 3.70 -10.04
N HIS A 106 11.84 2.83 -9.22
CA HIS A 106 13.08 2.11 -9.57
C HIS A 106 13.02 1.43 -10.94
N TYR A 107 11.89 0.83 -11.31
CA TYR A 107 11.74 0.13 -12.58
C TYR A 107 11.73 1.07 -13.82
N LEU A 108 11.56 2.37 -13.63
CA LEU A 108 11.59 3.38 -14.70
C LEU A 108 12.90 4.18 -14.75
N GLN A 109 13.79 4.05 -13.77
CA GLN A 109 15.09 4.71 -13.75
C GLN A 109 16.07 4.01 -14.70
N LYS A 110 16.71 4.77 -15.59
CA LYS A 110 17.56 4.25 -16.68
C LYS A 110 18.72 3.40 -16.16
N GLU A 111 19.26 3.79 -15.02
CA GLU A 111 20.39 3.15 -14.33
C GLU A 111 20.04 1.70 -13.93
N ASN A 112 18.76 1.39 -13.71
CA ASN A 112 18.30 0.07 -13.31
C ASN A 112 17.99 -0.86 -14.50
N TYR A 113 17.91 -0.35 -15.74
CA TYR A 113 17.47 -1.13 -16.89
C TYR A 113 18.36 -2.34 -17.17
N GLY A 114 19.68 -2.18 -17.05
CA GLY A 114 20.63 -3.28 -17.25
C GLY A 114 20.44 -4.40 -16.23
N MET A 115 20.24 -4.04 -14.95
CA MET A 115 19.99 -5.00 -13.87
C MET A 115 18.65 -5.73 -14.06
N ILE A 116 17.58 -5.01 -14.41
CA ILE A 116 16.26 -5.59 -14.65
C ILE A 116 16.34 -6.59 -15.81
N ARG A 117 16.92 -6.20 -16.95
CA ARG A 117 17.04 -7.07 -18.14
C ARG A 117 17.78 -8.37 -17.84
N ARG A 118 18.85 -8.32 -17.05
CA ARG A 118 19.65 -9.51 -16.68
C ARG A 118 18.93 -10.48 -15.72
N ASN A 119 17.81 -10.11 -15.14
CA ASN A 119 17.06 -10.96 -14.20
C ASN A 119 15.66 -11.33 -14.73
N LEU A 120 15.33 -11.00 -15.98
CA LEU A 120 14.00 -11.30 -16.54
C LEU A 120 13.75 -12.82 -16.67
N ASP A 121 14.80 -13.60 -16.89
CA ASP A 121 14.77 -15.06 -16.92
C ASP A 121 14.37 -15.69 -15.58
N ARG A 122 14.51 -14.94 -14.47
CA ARG A 122 14.13 -15.35 -13.11
C ARG A 122 12.70 -14.94 -12.76
N LEU A 123 12.02 -14.18 -13.61
CA LEU A 123 10.63 -13.75 -13.39
C LEU A 123 9.68 -14.80 -13.98
N HIS A 124 8.98 -15.51 -13.08
CA HIS A 124 7.96 -16.47 -13.46
C HIS A 124 6.57 -15.92 -13.13
N LEU A 125 5.68 -15.91 -14.12
CA LEU A 125 4.28 -15.56 -13.92
C LEU A 125 3.47 -16.82 -13.68
N GLN A 126 2.64 -16.80 -12.65
CA GLN A 126 1.70 -17.86 -12.33
C GLN A 126 0.36 -17.23 -11.98
N GLU A 127 -0.69 -17.70 -12.65
CA GLU A 127 -2.06 -17.40 -12.29
C GLU A 127 -2.52 -18.32 -11.15
N GLY A 128 -3.23 -17.75 -10.18
CA GLY A 128 -3.83 -18.48 -9.06
C GLY A 128 -3.58 -17.83 -7.70
N TYR A 129 -3.94 -18.57 -6.66
CA TYR A 129 -3.68 -18.14 -5.28
C TYR A 129 -2.20 -18.24 -4.93
N ALA A 130 -1.74 -17.41 -3.98
CA ALA A 130 -0.34 -17.38 -3.55
C ALA A 130 0.19 -18.77 -3.13
N GLN A 131 -0.63 -19.60 -2.48
CA GLN A 131 -0.22 -20.94 -2.05
C GLN A 131 -0.03 -21.92 -3.23
N ALA A 132 -0.62 -21.65 -4.39
CA ALA A 132 -0.40 -22.47 -5.58
C ALA A 132 1.04 -22.35 -6.09
N ALA A 133 1.72 -21.22 -5.83
CA ALA A 133 3.14 -21.07 -6.16
C ALA A 133 4.01 -22.01 -5.31
N ILE A 134 3.63 -22.26 -4.04
CA ILE A 134 4.34 -23.16 -3.14
C ILE A 134 4.30 -24.59 -3.69
N GLY A 135 3.13 -25.06 -4.13
CA GLY A 135 3.00 -26.40 -4.70
C GLY A 135 3.84 -26.62 -5.96
N ARG A 136 4.12 -25.56 -6.72
CA ARG A 136 4.89 -25.61 -7.97
C ARG A 136 6.39 -25.42 -7.78
N TYR A 137 6.78 -24.47 -6.93
CA TYR A 137 8.18 -24.02 -6.80
C TYR A 137 8.83 -24.42 -5.47
N GLY A 138 8.07 -25.05 -4.56
CA GLY A 138 8.56 -25.42 -3.24
C GLY A 138 8.49 -24.27 -2.24
N ARG A 139 9.36 -24.35 -1.22
CA ARG A 139 9.40 -23.36 -0.14
C ARG A 139 10.15 -22.10 -0.58
N PHE A 140 9.78 -20.97 0.02
CA PHE A 140 10.39 -19.67 -0.25
C PHE A 140 11.12 -19.13 0.98
N HIS A 141 12.23 -18.45 0.76
CA HIS A 141 12.94 -17.70 1.80
C HIS A 141 12.23 -16.39 2.16
N CYS A 142 11.55 -15.78 1.18
CA CYS A 142 10.86 -14.50 1.33
C CYS A 142 9.54 -14.52 0.56
N MET A 143 8.49 -13.97 1.15
CA MET A 143 7.21 -13.73 0.49
C MET A 143 6.83 -12.25 0.62
N ASN A 144 6.46 -11.62 -0.48
CA ASN A 144 5.88 -10.28 -0.52
C ASN A 144 4.39 -10.42 -0.90
N LEU A 145 3.50 -10.14 0.05
CA LEU A 145 2.07 -10.40 -0.02
C LEU A 145 1.30 -9.08 0.11
N SER A 146 1.23 -8.33 -0.98
CA SER A 146 0.66 -6.97 -1.01
C SER A 146 -0.87 -6.99 -0.93
N ASP A 147 -1.42 -6.70 0.26
CA ASP A 147 -2.85 -6.47 0.54
C ASP A 147 -3.79 -7.64 0.19
N ILE A 148 -3.35 -8.88 0.43
CA ILE A 148 -4.14 -10.07 0.05
C ILE A 148 -5.10 -10.58 1.14
N PHE A 149 -4.86 -10.23 2.41
CA PHE A 149 -5.57 -10.86 3.54
C PHE A 149 -6.91 -10.20 3.90
N GLU A 150 -7.11 -8.92 3.57
CA GLU A 150 -8.28 -8.18 4.06
C GLU A 150 -9.62 -8.64 3.49
N TYR A 151 -9.57 -9.37 2.37
CA TYR A 151 -10.73 -9.96 1.71
C TYR A 151 -11.17 -11.27 2.39
N MET A 152 -10.31 -11.85 3.23
CA MET A 152 -10.57 -13.13 3.88
C MET A 152 -11.32 -12.90 5.18
N ASP A 153 -12.31 -13.75 5.46
CA ASP A 153 -12.82 -13.90 6.82
C ASP A 153 -11.72 -14.51 7.75
N PRO A 154 -11.92 -14.50 9.07
CA PRO A 154 -10.90 -15.02 10.00
C PRO A 154 -10.52 -16.49 9.77
N GLU A 155 -11.45 -17.35 9.36
CA GLU A 155 -11.19 -18.77 9.16
C GLU A 155 -10.34 -19.01 7.90
N LEU A 156 -10.71 -18.37 6.79
CA LEU A 156 -9.95 -18.43 5.55
C LEU A 156 -8.56 -17.80 5.72
N PHE A 157 -8.46 -16.71 6.48
CA PHE A 157 -7.18 -16.11 6.82
C PHE A 157 -6.28 -17.09 7.58
N ALA A 158 -6.79 -17.77 8.62
CA ALA A 158 -6.01 -18.72 9.39
C ALA A 158 -5.52 -19.92 8.53
N LYS A 159 -6.41 -20.50 7.71
CA LYS A 159 -6.04 -21.59 6.78
C LYS A 159 -5.00 -21.14 5.75
N THR A 160 -5.13 -19.91 5.26
CA THR A 160 -4.18 -19.33 4.30
C THR A 160 -2.82 -19.07 4.95
N ALA A 161 -2.81 -18.49 6.15
CA ALA A 161 -1.60 -18.20 6.91
C ALA A 161 -0.80 -19.47 7.19
N LEU A 162 -1.44 -20.55 7.64
CA LEU A 162 -0.80 -21.85 7.85
C LEU A 162 -0.08 -22.35 6.59
N ARG A 163 -0.78 -22.37 5.45
CA ARG A 163 -0.18 -22.81 4.18
C ARG A 163 1.00 -21.94 3.73
N LEU A 164 0.95 -20.63 3.99
CA LEU A 164 2.04 -19.72 3.65
C LEU A 164 3.25 -19.96 4.57
N ILE A 165 3.03 -20.22 5.86
CA ILE A 165 4.09 -20.61 6.79
C ILE A 165 4.72 -21.93 6.37
N ASP A 166 3.93 -22.96 6.08
CA ASP A 166 4.41 -24.27 5.63
C ASP A 166 5.26 -24.17 4.36
N GLY A 167 4.87 -23.25 3.46
CA GLY A 167 5.61 -22.94 2.23
C GLY A 167 6.74 -21.93 2.38
N THR A 168 7.10 -21.53 3.60
CA THR A 168 8.23 -20.62 3.88
C THR A 168 9.32 -21.39 4.60
N GLU A 169 10.59 -21.16 4.27
CA GLU A 169 11.72 -21.79 4.95
C GLU A 169 11.81 -21.36 6.43
N PRO A 170 12.37 -22.18 7.34
CA PRO A 170 12.72 -21.73 8.69
C PRO A 170 13.65 -20.51 8.61
N GLY A 171 13.36 -19.47 9.40
CA GLY A 171 14.03 -18.18 9.31
C GLY A 171 13.61 -17.31 8.09
N GLY A 172 12.72 -17.81 7.24
CA GLY A 172 12.18 -17.08 6.10
C GLY A 172 11.21 -15.97 6.52
N ARG A 173 11.01 -14.97 5.65
CA ARG A 173 10.29 -13.73 5.96
C ARG A 173 9.01 -13.56 5.15
N LEU A 174 7.91 -13.24 5.82
CA LEU A 174 6.62 -12.90 5.23
C LEU A 174 6.40 -11.40 5.41
N ALA A 175 6.36 -10.64 4.31
CA ALA A 175 6.13 -9.20 4.29
C ALA A 175 4.76 -8.89 3.68
N TYR A 176 3.91 -8.15 4.39
CA TYR A 176 2.53 -7.89 3.97
C TYR A 176 1.99 -6.58 4.54
N TRP A 177 0.89 -6.09 3.94
CA TRP A 177 0.26 -4.82 4.31
C TRP A 177 -1.15 -5.06 4.81
N ASN A 178 -1.53 -4.31 5.84
CA ASN A 178 -2.93 -4.08 6.17
C ASN A 178 -3.29 -2.67 5.75
N LEU A 179 -4.35 -2.55 5.00
CA LEU A 179 -5.05 -1.33 4.69
C LEU A 179 -5.96 -0.84 5.82
N MET A 180 -6.91 -1.64 6.28
CA MET A 180 -7.90 -1.28 7.30
C MET A 180 -8.18 -2.43 8.27
N VAL A 181 -8.23 -3.66 7.78
CA VAL A 181 -8.53 -4.88 8.56
C VAL A 181 -7.22 -5.43 9.13
N PRO A 182 -7.05 -5.50 10.45
CA PRO A 182 -5.82 -6.02 11.04
C PRO A 182 -5.75 -7.54 10.85
N ARG A 183 -5.07 -7.98 9.79
CA ARG A 183 -4.70 -9.38 9.56
C ARG A 183 -3.22 -9.52 9.88
N ARG A 184 -2.88 -10.23 10.95
CA ARG A 184 -1.50 -10.42 11.40
C ARG A 184 -1.28 -11.90 11.69
N ILE A 185 -0.36 -12.53 10.96
CA ILE A 185 -0.07 -13.96 11.08
C ILE A 185 0.49 -14.24 12.48
N SER A 186 1.43 -13.41 12.95
CA SER A 186 2.00 -13.52 14.30
C SER A 186 1.00 -13.42 15.45
N GLU A 187 -0.17 -12.81 15.24
CA GLU A 187 -1.20 -12.71 16.29
C GLU A 187 -2.01 -14.01 16.41
N ILE A 188 -2.24 -14.71 15.29
CA ILE A 188 -3.04 -15.94 15.27
C ILE A 188 -2.18 -17.21 15.39
N LEU A 189 -0.88 -17.12 15.05
CA LEU A 189 0.06 -18.25 15.05
C LEU A 189 1.40 -17.86 15.72
N PRO A 190 1.38 -17.38 16.99
CA PRO A 190 2.58 -16.88 17.67
C PRO A 190 3.64 -17.97 17.90
N GLU A 191 3.25 -19.24 17.93
CA GLU A 191 4.18 -20.36 18.09
C GLU A 191 4.97 -20.67 16.81
N ALA A 192 4.48 -20.26 15.64
CA ALA A 192 5.09 -20.56 14.35
C ALA A 192 5.87 -19.39 13.75
N VAL A 193 5.52 -18.15 14.11
CA VAL A 193 6.19 -16.94 13.57
C VAL A 193 6.43 -15.88 14.64
N THR A 194 7.43 -15.04 14.41
CA THR A 194 7.76 -13.88 15.26
C THR A 194 7.62 -12.60 14.46
N CYS A 195 6.89 -11.63 14.99
CA CYS A 195 6.78 -10.31 14.37
C CYS A 195 8.06 -9.48 14.55
N ASN A 196 8.62 -8.97 13.46
CA ASN A 196 9.77 -8.04 13.48
C ASN A 196 9.31 -6.60 13.74
N GLN A 197 8.78 -6.34 14.94
CA GLN A 197 8.05 -5.09 15.26
C GLN A 197 8.84 -3.81 14.97
N ALA A 198 10.10 -3.73 15.38
CA ALA A 198 10.92 -2.53 15.19
C ALA A 198 11.14 -2.21 13.71
N GLU A 199 11.41 -3.24 12.89
CA GLU A 199 11.63 -3.10 11.46
C GLU A 199 10.31 -2.79 10.73
N ALA A 200 9.21 -3.44 11.11
CA ALA A 200 7.87 -3.17 10.59
C ALA A 200 7.46 -1.71 10.85
N ALA A 201 7.69 -1.20 12.06
CA ALA A 201 7.41 0.19 12.42
C ALA A 201 8.27 1.18 11.62
N ARG A 202 9.58 0.91 11.50
CA ARG A 202 10.50 1.73 10.71
C ARG A 202 10.09 1.81 9.24
N LEU A 203 9.73 0.67 8.65
CA LEU A 203 9.34 0.59 7.24
C LEU A 203 7.96 1.19 6.99
N THR A 204 7.00 1.01 7.92
CA THR A 204 5.70 1.69 7.87
C THR A 204 5.85 3.22 7.85
N ALA A 205 6.80 3.77 8.61
CA ALA A 205 7.03 5.22 8.68
C ALA A 205 7.53 5.83 7.36
N ILE A 206 8.22 5.06 6.53
CA ILE A 206 8.77 5.50 5.23
C ILE A 206 8.00 4.96 4.03
N ASP A 207 6.90 4.23 4.26
CA ASP A 207 6.10 3.63 3.22
C ASP A 207 5.44 4.71 2.34
N ARG A 208 5.57 4.56 1.01
CA ARG A 208 4.99 5.50 0.04
C ARG A 208 3.52 5.21 -0.26
N GLY A 209 3.01 4.04 0.11
CA GLY A 209 1.61 3.64 0.10
C GLY A 209 0.80 4.41 1.16
N PHE A 210 0.50 5.67 0.85
CA PHE A 210 -0.09 6.67 1.75
C PHE A 210 -1.51 6.38 2.26
N PHE A 211 -2.07 5.20 1.94
CA PHE A 211 -3.38 4.75 2.38
C PHE A 211 -3.32 3.54 3.31
N TYR A 212 -2.22 2.77 3.34
CA TYR A 212 -2.11 1.58 4.20
C TYR A 212 -2.08 1.96 5.69
N LYS A 213 -2.68 1.09 6.51
CA LYS A 213 -2.60 1.18 7.97
C LYS A 213 -1.17 0.93 8.42
N GLU A 214 -0.60 -0.18 7.97
CA GLU A 214 0.69 -0.69 8.44
C GLU A 214 1.29 -1.68 7.45
N PHE A 215 2.61 -1.77 7.49
CA PHE A 215 3.41 -2.81 6.87
C PHE A 215 3.96 -3.73 7.96
N ILE A 216 3.88 -5.03 7.74
CA ILE A 216 4.22 -6.06 8.72
C ILE A 216 5.26 -6.99 8.11
N ILE A 217 6.20 -7.43 8.96
CA ILE A 217 7.14 -8.49 8.62
C ILE A 217 7.17 -9.52 9.73
N ASP A 218 6.83 -10.75 9.39
CA ASP A 218 6.97 -11.91 10.27
C ASP A 218 8.13 -12.80 9.80
N THR A 219 8.82 -13.41 10.76
CA THR A 219 9.86 -14.43 10.52
C THR A 219 9.33 -15.78 10.97
N VAL A 220 9.42 -16.79 10.10
CA VAL A 220 9.07 -18.18 10.44
C VAL A 220 10.13 -18.77 11.37
N LYS A 221 9.68 -19.42 12.44
CA LYS A 221 10.54 -20.07 13.43
C LYS A 221 11.11 -21.39 12.91
#